data_AF-A0A1L8CHT8-F1
#
_entry.id   AF-A0A1L8CHT8-F1
#
_cell.length_a   1.000
_cell.length_b   1.000
_cell.length_c   1.000
_cell.angle_alpha   90.00
_cell.angle_beta   90.00
_cell.angle_gamma   90.00
#
_symmetry.space_group_name_H-M   'P 1'
#
loop_
_entity.id
_entity.type
_entity.pdbx_description
1 polymer ?
#
loop_
_entity_poly.entity_id
_entity_poly.type
_entity_poly.pdbx_seq_one_letter_code
_entity_poly.pdbx_strand_id
1 'polypeptide(L)'
;MNNLWMTLLIFIQPVLWLGILRNYIIYRKRIKRERNDFNTSISPNNFEMKHFWLSFIILGIVGSVISMVLGIYLSLPWIIIYEALLLINLIIIPGQFFTVLNIVIATAVTFVTYKFDLFTYINTEGINTSSTSLSNALLLLVTVFFVSALYMNMFLGNYQSPKIFKNQRGNKVAGYLNKEFTVLPIAVLIPGDQIHALISWWPVFSMGQHEFTIFILPVLIGIRFTIFKSMPKEFFKKLSNRLLWLTCLGIILVVATYLLNGVDNIELISMAVMAVLYLLVLIRTKRKDNNKAKWFSDAVNGLRVIAVRKDTPAEKMGVEMGDLIVEVNNFKVSTEDDFYKATLTSPTFCRLKVLNRQDRIKIMESAIYSDSPNELGVVVIKEK
;
A
#
# COMPACT_ATOMS: atom_id res chain seq x y z
N MET A 1 17.67 -30.64 10.57
CA MET A 1 17.80 -29.29 9.96
C MET A 1 16.48 -28.79 9.34
N ASN A 2 15.66 -29.66 8.71
CA ASN A 2 14.33 -29.31 8.17
C ASN A 2 13.35 -28.73 9.20
N ASN A 3 13.32 -29.26 10.44
CA ASN A 3 12.32 -28.84 11.43
C ASN A 3 12.54 -27.41 11.94
N LEU A 4 13.79 -26.91 11.99
CA LEU A 4 14.10 -25.59 12.54
C LEU A 4 13.68 -24.46 11.59
N TRP A 5 13.85 -24.67 10.28
CA TRP A 5 13.36 -23.73 9.26
C TRP A 5 11.84 -23.71 9.16
N MET A 6 11.18 -24.87 9.26
CA MET A 6 9.73 -24.95 9.31
C MET A 6 9.16 -24.27 10.56
N THR A 7 9.76 -24.48 11.74
CA THR A 7 9.30 -23.80 12.96
C THR A 7 9.53 -22.30 12.91
N LEU A 8 10.65 -21.84 12.35
CA LEU A 8 10.92 -20.41 12.12
C LEU A 8 9.88 -19.77 11.20
N LEU A 9 9.59 -20.38 10.05
CA LEU A 9 8.65 -19.84 9.07
C LEU A 9 7.21 -19.83 9.63
N ILE A 10 6.77 -20.95 10.20
CA ILE A 10 5.39 -21.12 10.65
C ILE A 10 5.09 -20.30 11.90
N PHE A 11 5.99 -20.28 12.89
CA PHE A 11 5.70 -19.70 14.21
C PHE A 11 6.33 -18.34 14.44
N ILE A 12 7.58 -18.14 14.00
CA ILE A 12 8.26 -16.86 14.19
C ILE A 12 7.74 -15.83 13.19
N GLN A 13 7.18 -16.25 12.04
CA GLN A 13 6.56 -15.35 11.06
C GLN A 13 7.53 -14.21 10.68
N PRO A 14 8.71 -14.53 10.11
CA PRO A 14 9.78 -13.55 9.88
C PRO A 14 9.35 -12.39 9.00
N VAL A 15 8.40 -12.62 8.07
CA VAL A 15 7.80 -11.59 7.23
C VAL A 15 7.14 -10.49 8.06
N LEU A 16 6.45 -10.84 9.16
CA LEU A 16 5.78 -9.90 10.03
C LEU A 16 6.80 -9.00 10.75
N TRP A 17 7.80 -9.59 11.40
CA TRP A 17 8.81 -8.83 12.17
C TRP A 17 9.65 -7.93 11.28
N LEU A 18 10.09 -8.44 10.12
CA LEU A 18 10.80 -7.64 9.14
C LEU A 18 9.89 -6.54 8.54
N GLY A 19 8.60 -6.83 8.39
CA GLY A 19 7.59 -5.85 7.98
C GLY A 19 7.48 -4.69 8.98
N ILE A 20 7.35 -5.01 10.27
CA ILE A 20 7.30 -4.01 11.36
C ILE A 20 8.58 -3.16 11.38
N LEU A 21 9.74 -3.82 11.34
CA LEU A 21 11.05 -3.14 11.32
C LEU A 21 11.16 -2.20 10.11
N ARG A 22 10.76 -2.67 8.92
CA ARG A 22 10.81 -1.87 7.70
C ARG A 22 9.83 -0.70 7.74
N ASN A 23 8.64 -0.87 8.30
CA ASN A 23 7.68 0.22 8.48
C ASN A 23 8.27 1.32 9.40
N TYR A 24 8.90 0.93 10.51
CA TYR A 24 9.59 1.88 11.39
C TYR A 24 10.75 2.62 10.69
N ILE A 25 11.54 1.92 9.87
CA ILE A 25 12.60 2.55 9.06
C ILE A 25 12.00 3.56 8.06
N ILE A 26 10.86 3.26 7.44
CA ILE A 26 10.17 4.18 6.52
C ILE A 26 9.74 5.45 7.26
N TYR A 27 9.12 5.32 8.43
CA TYR A 27 8.74 6.45 9.27
C TYR A 27 9.95 7.33 9.63
N ARG A 28 11.03 6.74 10.14
CA ARG A 28 12.26 7.48 10.51
C ARG A 28 12.87 8.20 9.29
N LYS A 29 12.93 7.53 8.14
CA LYS A 29 13.43 8.13 6.89
C LYS A 29 12.52 9.26 6.40
N ARG A 30 11.20 9.17 6.58
CA ARG A 30 10.25 10.24 6.26
C ARG A 30 10.52 11.47 7.12
N ILE A 31 10.54 11.33 8.45
CA ILE A 31 10.76 12.44 9.38
C ILE A 31 12.10 13.13 9.12
N LYS A 32 13.18 12.36 8.94
CA LYS A 32 14.51 12.92 8.63
C LYS A 32 14.49 13.71 7.32
N ARG A 33 13.82 13.20 6.29
CA ARG A 33 13.65 13.89 5.00
C ARG A 33 12.82 15.16 5.15
N GLU A 34 11.66 15.10 5.80
CA GLU A 34 10.78 16.27 5.96
C GLU A 34 11.49 17.41 6.71
N ARG A 35 12.22 17.08 7.78
CA ARG A 35 13.03 18.08 8.51
C ARG A 35 14.14 18.68 7.65
N ASN A 36 14.74 17.90 6.75
CA ASN A 36 15.76 18.39 5.84
C ASN A 36 15.18 19.28 4.73
N ASP A 37 14.04 18.89 4.16
CA ASP A 37 13.45 19.61 3.02
C ASP A 37 12.65 20.86 3.47
N PHE A 38 12.05 20.81 4.68
CA PHE A 38 11.09 21.82 5.16
C PHE A 38 11.40 22.38 6.56
N ASN A 39 12.59 22.11 7.12
CA ASN A 39 13.02 22.49 8.49
C ASN A 39 12.16 21.93 9.64
N THR A 40 11.02 21.31 9.34
CA THR A 40 10.06 20.78 10.30
C THR A 40 9.41 19.51 9.75
N SER A 41 8.86 18.67 10.63
CA SER A 41 8.02 17.54 10.18
C SER A 41 6.61 18.03 9.91
N ILE A 42 6.09 17.76 8.71
CA ILE A 42 4.74 18.18 8.30
C ILE A 42 3.70 17.37 9.05
N SER A 43 3.95 16.06 9.17
CA SER A 43 3.16 15.14 9.98
C SER A 43 4.08 14.47 11.00
N PRO A 44 4.17 14.97 12.24
CA PRO A 44 5.06 14.40 13.25
C PRO A 44 4.59 13.00 13.72
N ASN A 45 3.29 12.71 13.64
CA ASN A 45 2.74 11.43 14.06
C ASN A 45 3.21 10.26 13.18
N ASN A 46 3.37 9.09 13.77
CA ASN A 46 3.72 7.83 13.10
C ASN A 46 2.47 7.18 12.48
N PHE A 47 1.92 7.83 11.46
CA PHE A 47 0.73 7.32 10.78
C PHE A 47 1.00 6.02 10.02
N GLU A 48 2.23 5.76 9.55
CA GLU A 48 2.56 4.51 8.84
C GLU A 48 2.38 3.30 9.75
N MET A 49 2.77 3.41 11.01
CA MET A 49 2.61 2.34 11.99
C MET A 49 1.15 2.21 12.43
N LYS A 50 0.43 3.33 12.58
CA LYS A 50 -1.03 3.30 12.83
C LYS A 50 -1.77 2.59 11.70
N HIS A 51 -1.48 2.93 10.45
CA HIS A 51 -2.07 2.29 9.28
C HIS A 51 -1.68 0.81 9.17
N PHE A 52 -0.42 0.47 9.46
CA PHE A 52 0.04 -0.91 9.51
C PHE A 52 -0.82 -1.75 10.45
N TRP A 53 -0.94 -1.36 11.72
CA TRP A 53 -1.70 -2.13 12.72
C TRP A 53 -3.21 -2.12 12.47
N LEU A 54 -3.79 -0.98 12.09
CA LEU A 54 -5.23 -0.92 11.79
C LEU A 54 -5.59 -1.80 10.60
N SER A 55 -4.78 -1.79 9.54
CA SER A 55 -5.00 -2.66 8.38
C SER A 55 -4.69 -4.13 8.71
N PHE A 56 -3.62 -4.41 9.47
CA PHE A 56 -3.29 -5.75 9.95
C PHE A 56 -4.49 -6.41 10.64
N ILE A 57 -5.17 -5.70 11.54
CA ILE A 57 -6.33 -6.23 12.26
C ILE A 57 -7.56 -6.27 11.35
N ILE A 58 -8.00 -5.12 10.83
CA ILE A 58 -9.29 -5.01 10.14
C ILE A 58 -9.29 -5.86 8.86
N LEU A 59 -8.27 -5.70 8.02
CA LEU A 59 -8.19 -6.40 6.75
C LEU A 59 -7.67 -7.84 6.90
N GLY A 60 -6.92 -8.15 7.96
CA GLY A 60 -6.59 -9.52 8.35
C GLY A 60 -7.84 -10.32 8.71
N ILE A 61 -8.74 -9.76 9.53
CA ILE A 61 -10.02 -10.38 9.87
C ILE A 61 -10.88 -10.56 8.61
N VAL A 62 -11.06 -9.51 7.80
CA VAL A 62 -11.86 -9.58 6.56
C VAL A 62 -11.30 -10.64 5.60
N GLY A 63 -9.98 -10.65 5.36
CA GLY A 63 -9.34 -11.64 4.51
C GLY A 63 -9.47 -13.07 5.04
N SER A 64 -9.32 -13.25 6.36
CA SER A 64 -9.48 -14.55 7.04
C SER A 64 -10.90 -15.08 6.94
N VAL A 65 -11.92 -14.25 7.17
CA VAL A 65 -13.32 -14.65 7.04
C VAL A 65 -13.63 -15.09 5.61
N ILE A 66 -13.20 -14.31 4.61
CA ILE A 66 -13.39 -14.67 3.20
C ILE A 66 -12.70 -16.00 2.88
N SER A 67 -11.44 -16.15 3.30
CA SER A 67 -10.67 -17.37 3.08
C SER A 67 -11.32 -18.60 3.70
N MET A 68 -11.81 -18.48 4.94
CA MET A 68 -12.49 -19.57 5.65
C MET A 68 -13.83 -19.93 5.03
N VAL A 69 -14.65 -18.94 4.65
CA VAL A 69 -15.94 -19.17 3.99
C VAL A 69 -15.76 -19.83 2.63
N LEU A 70 -14.73 -19.45 1.88
CA LEU A 70 -14.39 -20.05 0.59
C LEU A 70 -13.65 -21.40 0.74
N GLY A 71 -13.30 -21.80 1.96
CA GLY A 71 -12.59 -23.06 2.23
C GLY A 71 -11.20 -23.11 1.58
N ILE A 72 -10.49 -21.97 1.49
CA ILE A 72 -9.19 -21.93 0.83
C ILE A 72 -8.18 -22.74 1.64
N TYR A 73 -7.70 -23.85 1.06
CA TYR A 73 -6.61 -24.64 1.61
C TYR A 73 -5.36 -24.63 0.73
N LEU A 74 -4.20 -24.55 1.34
CA LEU A 74 -2.89 -24.46 0.70
C LEU A 74 -1.97 -25.56 1.25
N SER A 75 -1.12 -26.13 0.41
CA SER A 75 -0.13 -27.11 0.83
C SER A 75 1.12 -26.45 1.39
N LEU A 76 1.80 -27.12 2.34
CA LEU A 76 3.04 -26.60 2.93
C LEU A 76 4.12 -26.23 1.90
N PRO A 77 4.38 -27.02 0.83
CA PRO A 77 5.37 -26.64 -0.18
C PRO A 77 5.05 -25.27 -0.82
N TRP A 78 3.77 -24.99 -1.07
CA TRP A 78 3.35 -23.70 -1.64
C TRP A 78 3.60 -22.55 -0.67
N ILE A 79 3.25 -22.73 0.61
CA ILE A 79 3.45 -21.72 1.66
C ILE A 79 4.94 -21.40 1.83
N ILE A 80 5.80 -22.41 1.88
CA ILE A 80 7.25 -22.23 2.02
C ILE A 80 7.81 -21.42 0.84
N ILE A 81 7.45 -21.76 -0.40
CA ILE A 81 7.89 -21.03 -1.59
C ILE A 81 7.36 -19.59 -1.57
N TYR A 82 6.09 -19.41 -1.23
CA TYR A 82 5.46 -18.09 -1.15
C TYR A 82 6.15 -17.20 -0.09
N GLU A 83 6.42 -17.71 1.10
CA GLU A 83 7.11 -16.96 2.16
C GLU A 83 8.54 -16.63 1.78
N ALA A 84 9.27 -17.56 1.15
CA ALA A 84 10.60 -17.28 0.62
C ALA A 84 10.57 -16.11 -0.39
N LEU A 85 9.60 -16.11 -1.32
CA LEU A 85 9.41 -15.00 -2.27
C LEU A 85 9.07 -13.68 -1.57
N LEU A 86 8.28 -13.71 -0.49
CA LEU A 86 7.99 -12.52 0.31
C LEU A 86 9.22 -11.98 1.02
N LEU A 87 10.04 -12.84 1.63
CA LEU A 87 11.29 -12.44 2.28
C LEU A 87 12.26 -11.81 1.28
N ILE A 88 12.43 -12.44 0.10
CA ILE A 88 13.23 -11.90 -1.01
C ILE A 88 12.69 -10.52 -1.42
N ASN A 89 11.38 -10.39 -1.63
CA ASN A 89 10.76 -9.12 -2.02
C ASN A 89 10.91 -8.04 -0.94
N LEU A 90 10.83 -8.40 0.34
CA LEU A 90 10.97 -7.51 1.48
C LEU A 90 12.42 -6.99 1.65
N ILE A 91 13.41 -7.85 1.43
CA ILE A 91 14.83 -7.50 1.59
C ILE A 91 15.36 -6.77 0.35
N ILE A 92 15.14 -7.33 -0.84
CA ILE A 92 15.79 -6.87 -2.08
C ILE A 92 15.10 -5.65 -2.69
N ILE A 93 13.76 -5.63 -2.73
CA ILE A 93 13.03 -4.63 -3.53
C ILE A 93 12.57 -3.48 -2.62
N PRO A 94 13.14 -2.25 -2.75
CA PRO A 94 12.87 -1.15 -1.84
C PRO A 94 11.46 -0.55 -2.01
N GLY A 95 10.52 -1.01 -1.17
CA GLY A 95 9.19 -0.43 -0.99
C GLY A 95 8.16 -0.79 -2.06
N GLN A 96 8.48 -1.66 -3.01
CA GLN A 96 7.54 -2.15 -4.01
C GLN A 96 7.26 -3.63 -3.76
N PHE A 97 6.00 -3.94 -3.52
CA PHE A 97 5.59 -5.29 -3.16
C PHE A 97 4.77 -5.92 -4.26
N PHE A 98 5.20 -7.13 -4.66
CA PHE A 98 4.67 -7.82 -5.83
C PHE A 98 3.87 -9.06 -5.44
N THR A 99 3.02 -8.94 -4.42
CA THR A 99 2.30 -10.06 -3.79
C THR A 99 1.47 -10.87 -4.77
N VAL A 100 0.79 -10.18 -5.72
CA VAL A 100 0.07 -10.83 -6.82
C VAL A 100 1.02 -11.71 -7.64
N LEU A 101 2.21 -11.19 -8.01
CA LEU A 101 3.20 -12.00 -8.74
C LEU A 101 3.75 -13.12 -7.87
N ASN A 102 4.00 -12.89 -6.58
CA ASN A 102 4.49 -13.94 -5.69
C ASN A 102 3.51 -15.11 -5.58
N ILE A 103 2.19 -14.86 -5.53
CA ILE A 103 1.16 -15.92 -5.56
C ILE A 103 1.23 -16.70 -6.87
N VAL A 104 1.30 -15.99 -8.01
CA VAL A 104 1.36 -16.65 -9.34
C VAL A 104 2.65 -17.44 -9.53
N ILE A 105 3.80 -16.88 -9.11
CA ILE A 105 5.10 -17.53 -9.19
C ILE A 105 5.14 -18.74 -8.24
N ALA A 106 4.70 -18.59 -6.98
CA ALA A 106 4.64 -19.72 -6.06
C ALA A 106 3.81 -20.87 -6.63
N THR A 107 2.64 -20.54 -7.20
CA THR A 107 1.77 -21.54 -7.82
C THR A 107 2.41 -22.19 -9.04
N ALA A 108 2.98 -21.41 -9.96
CA ALA A 108 3.66 -21.92 -11.13
C ALA A 108 4.87 -22.81 -10.77
N VAL A 109 5.68 -22.40 -9.80
CA VAL A 109 6.82 -23.19 -9.31
C VAL A 109 6.33 -24.50 -8.71
N THR A 110 5.34 -24.47 -7.80
CA THR A 110 4.79 -25.71 -7.21
C THR A 110 4.18 -26.65 -8.24
N PHE A 111 3.51 -26.09 -9.25
CA PHE A 111 2.90 -26.85 -10.33
C PHE A 111 3.97 -27.56 -11.17
N VAL A 112 5.02 -26.83 -11.58
CA VAL A 112 6.16 -27.40 -12.33
C VAL A 112 6.88 -28.46 -11.50
N THR A 113 7.16 -28.19 -10.23
CA THR A 113 7.87 -29.15 -9.38
C THR A 113 7.11 -30.45 -9.17
N TYR A 114 5.77 -30.39 -9.10
CA TYR A 114 4.94 -31.58 -8.99
C TYR A 114 4.83 -32.31 -10.33
N LYS A 115 4.64 -31.57 -11.44
CA LYS A 115 4.50 -32.16 -12.78
C LYS A 115 5.76 -32.89 -13.27
N PHE A 116 6.94 -32.44 -12.85
CA PHE A 116 8.23 -33.04 -13.22
C PHE A 116 8.84 -33.88 -12.08
N ASP A 117 8.07 -34.21 -11.04
CA ASP A 117 8.53 -35.03 -9.91
C ASP A 117 9.83 -34.54 -9.25
N LEU A 118 10.12 -33.23 -9.32
CA LEU A 118 11.37 -32.64 -8.83
C LEU A 118 11.52 -32.74 -7.30
N PHE A 119 10.42 -32.99 -6.59
CA PHE A 119 10.40 -33.20 -5.13
C PHE A 119 10.45 -34.68 -4.71
N THR A 120 10.50 -35.64 -5.64
CA THR A 120 10.58 -37.08 -5.28
C THR A 120 11.79 -37.43 -4.41
N TYR A 121 12.90 -36.69 -4.54
CA TYR A 121 14.09 -36.84 -3.70
C TYR A 121 14.01 -36.10 -2.35
N ILE A 122 12.98 -35.28 -2.13
CA ILE A 122 12.73 -34.51 -0.89
C ILE A 122 11.60 -35.15 -0.07
N ASN A 123 11.05 -36.30 -0.51
CA ASN A 123 10.16 -37.17 0.27
C ASN A 123 10.90 -37.70 1.51
N THR A 124 11.03 -36.82 2.49
CA THR A 124 11.46 -37.11 3.84
C THR A 124 10.20 -37.53 4.59
N GLU A 125 10.28 -38.69 5.23
CA GLU A 125 9.28 -39.29 6.12
C GLU A 125 8.42 -38.23 6.82
N GLY A 126 7.14 -38.10 6.43
CA GLY A 126 6.13 -37.32 7.17
C GLY A 126 5.60 -36.03 6.52
N ILE A 127 6.05 -35.60 5.33
CA ILE A 127 5.46 -34.44 4.64
C ILE A 127 4.58 -34.92 3.48
N ASN A 128 3.25 -34.78 3.58
CA ASN A 128 2.38 -35.02 2.43
C ASN A 128 2.67 -33.95 1.37
N THR A 129 3.21 -34.38 0.23
CA THR A 129 3.59 -33.54 -0.92
C THR A 129 2.42 -33.28 -1.86
N SER A 130 1.17 -33.37 -1.37
CA SER A 130 0.00 -33.05 -2.17
C SER A 130 0.09 -31.62 -2.72
N SER A 131 -0.09 -31.48 -4.02
CA SER A 131 -0.06 -30.18 -4.69
C SER A 131 -1.21 -29.31 -4.22
N THR A 132 -0.97 -28.00 -4.12
CA THR A 132 -2.06 -27.04 -3.88
C THR A 132 -2.98 -27.04 -5.09
N SER A 133 -4.29 -27.13 -4.87
CA SER A 133 -5.27 -27.00 -5.94
C SER A 133 -5.13 -25.63 -6.63
N LEU A 134 -5.02 -25.62 -7.96
CA LEU A 134 -4.90 -24.37 -8.73
C LEU A 134 -6.11 -23.44 -8.51
N SER A 135 -7.29 -24.03 -8.28
CA SER A 135 -8.51 -23.31 -7.93
C SER A 135 -8.37 -22.53 -6.60
N ASN A 136 -7.75 -23.13 -5.58
CA ASN A 136 -7.52 -22.47 -4.29
C ASN A 136 -6.51 -21.32 -4.40
N ALA A 137 -5.46 -21.50 -5.21
CA ALA A 137 -4.50 -20.43 -5.48
C ALA A 137 -5.14 -19.25 -6.22
N LEU A 138 -6.04 -19.53 -7.17
CA LEU A 138 -6.82 -18.51 -7.86
C LEU A 138 -7.79 -17.79 -6.91
N LEU A 139 -8.50 -18.52 -6.04
CA LEU A 139 -9.37 -17.93 -5.00
C LEU A 139 -8.59 -17.02 -4.04
N LEU A 140 -7.38 -17.44 -3.63
CA LEU A 140 -6.49 -16.63 -2.81
C LEU A 140 -6.08 -15.35 -3.55
N LEU A 141 -5.71 -15.46 -4.83
CA LEU A 141 -5.36 -14.31 -5.68
C LEU A 141 -6.51 -13.28 -5.72
N VAL A 142 -7.74 -13.75 -5.94
CA VAL A 142 -8.95 -12.90 -5.96
C VAL A 142 -9.19 -12.24 -4.61
N THR A 143 -9.05 -13.00 -3.51
CA THR A 143 -9.16 -12.47 -2.15
C THR A 143 -8.12 -11.37 -1.89
N VAL A 144 -6.88 -11.59 -2.32
CA VAL A 144 -5.79 -10.60 -2.18
C VAL A 144 -6.03 -9.36 -3.03
N PHE A 145 -6.62 -9.47 -4.23
CA PHE A 145 -7.03 -8.30 -5.01
C PHE A 145 -8.08 -7.47 -4.28
N PHE A 146 -9.11 -8.12 -3.74
CA PHE A 146 -10.18 -7.46 -3.01
C PHE A 146 -9.63 -6.70 -1.80
N VAL A 147 -8.86 -7.39 -0.96
CA VAL A 147 -8.30 -6.80 0.25
C VAL A 147 -7.27 -5.72 -0.07
N SER A 148 -6.48 -5.87 -1.14
CA SER A 148 -5.60 -4.82 -1.64
C SER A 148 -6.38 -3.57 -2.06
N ALA A 149 -7.53 -3.74 -2.71
CA ALA A 149 -8.38 -2.62 -3.10
C ALA A 149 -8.92 -1.87 -1.88
N LEU A 150 -9.38 -2.60 -0.85
CA LEU A 150 -9.84 -2.01 0.42
C LEU A 150 -8.71 -1.23 1.12
N TYR A 151 -7.53 -1.84 1.22
CA TYR A 151 -6.34 -1.20 1.80
C TYR A 151 -6.04 0.15 1.13
N MET A 152 -6.00 0.16 -0.21
CA MET A 152 -5.70 1.38 -0.97
C MET A 152 -6.75 2.47 -0.80
N ASN A 153 -8.04 2.11 -0.69
CA ASN A 153 -9.11 3.10 -0.52
C ASN A 153 -9.15 3.69 0.90
N MET A 154 -8.89 2.86 1.92
CA MET A 154 -9.04 3.24 3.31
C MET A 154 -7.81 4.00 3.85
N PHE A 155 -6.60 3.55 3.52
CA PHE A 155 -5.39 4.01 4.21
C PHE A 155 -4.50 4.91 3.36
N LEU A 156 -4.41 4.70 2.05
CA LEU A 156 -3.44 5.40 1.22
C LEU A 156 -3.91 6.80 0.77
N GLY A 157 -2.97 7.74 0.74
CA GLY A 157 -3.19 9.10 0.22
C GLY A 157 -3.90 10.06 1.17
N ASN A 158 -4.11 9.68 2.43
CA ASN A 158 -4.74 10.52 3.46
C ASN A 158 -3.77 11.52 4.11
N TYR A 159 -2.46 11.29 4.03
CA TYR A 159 -1.45 12.18 4.60
C TYR A 159 -0.63 12.87 3.52
N GLN A 160 -0.30 14.14 3.77
CA GLN A 160 0.46 14.98 2.87
C GLN A 160 1.94 14.93 3.28
N SER A 161 2.74 14.17 2.54
CA SER A 161 4.19 14.07 2.74
C SER A 161 4.92 14.33 1.42
N PRO A 162 4.95 15.59 0.95
CA PRO A 162 5.64 15.97 -0.28
C PRO A 162 7.14 15.70 -0.17
N LYS A 163 7.74 15.45 -1.33
CA LYS A 163 9.18 15.44 -1.54
C LYS A 163 9.49 16.36 -2.72
N ILE A 164 10.54 17.15 -2.59
CA ILE A 164 10.97 18.05 -3.66
C ILE A 164 11.75 17.25 -4.70
N PHE A 165 11.38 17.42 -5.97
CA PHE A 165 12.07 16.88 -7.14
C PHE A 165 12.40 18.02 -8.10
N LYS A 166 13.25 17.76 -9.09
CA LYS A 166 13.47 18.64 -10.23
C LYS A 166 12.80 18.05 -11.46
N ASN A 167 12.12 18.86 -12.25
CA ASN A 167 11.57 18.44 -13.54
C ASN A 167 12.65 18.45 -14.64
N GLN A 168 12.29 18.05 -15.88
CA GLN A 168 13.23 18.06 -17.02
C GLN A 168 13.79 19.47 -17.35
N ARG A 169 13.09 20.53 -16.92
CA ARG A 169 13.50 21.93 -17.11
C ARG A 169 14.32 22.48 -15.93
N GLY A 170 14.62 21.64 -14.92
CA GLY A 170 15.35 22.04 -13.73
C GLY A 170 14.51 22.68 -12.62
N ASN A 171 13.25 23.01 -12.88
CA ASN A 171 12.37 23.65 -11.88
C ASN A 171 12.00 22.67 -10.76
N LYS A 172 11.92 23.20 -9.54
CA LYS A 172 11.45 22.44 -8.37
C LYS A 172 9.97 22.10 -8.52
N VAL A 173 9.63 20.86 -8.22
CA VAL A 173 8.26 20.34 -8.22
C VAL A 173 8.05 19.46 -6.99
N ALA A 174 6.88 19.57 -6.38
CA ALA A 174 6.49 18.66 -5.30
C ALA A 174 5.96 17.35 -5.89
N GLY A 175 6.46 16.23 -5.36
CA GLY A 175 5.97 14.89 -5.64
C GLY A 175 5.65 14.15 -4.36
N TYR A 176 4.52 13.45 -4.33
CA TYR A 176 4.05 12.70 -3.16
C TYR A 176 4.48 11.25 -3.29
N LEU A 177 5.52 10.90 -2.55
CA LEU A 177 6.09 9.56 -2.54
C LEU A 177 5.39 8.70 -1.49
N ASN A 178 4.54 7.77 -1.94
CA ASN A 178 3.97 6.74 -1.10
C ASN A 178 4.95 5.57 -0.96
N LYS A 179 5.17 5.13 0.28
CA LYS A 179 5.92 3.90 0.61
C LYS A 179 5.19 3.05 1.66
N GLU A 180 3.96 3.41 2.00
CA GLU A 180 3.17 2.70 3.00
C GLU A 180 2.84 1.29 2.52
N PHE A 181 2.96 0.35 3.44
CA PHE A 181 2.63 -1.05 3.24
C PHE A 181 2.22 -1.68 4.57
N THR A 182 1.58 -2.84 4.49
CA THR A 182 1.13 -3.64 5.62
C THR A 182 1.41 -5.12 5.38
N VAL A 183 1.36 -5.91 6.45
CA VAL A 183 1.34 -7.38 6.40
C VAL A 183 -0.01 -7.79 6.96
N LEU A 184 -0.79 -8.58 6.23
CA LEU A 184 -2.10 -9.02 6.65
C LEU A 184 -2.04 -10.48 7.11
N PRO A 185 -2.50 -10.80 8.33
CA PRO A 185 -2.58 -12.16 8.82
C PRO A 185 -3.86 -12.82 8.25
N ILE A 186 -3.78 -13.44 7.08
CA ILE A 186 -4.94 -14.12 6.47
C ILE A 186 -4.94 -15.58 6.90
N ALA A 187 -5.98 -16.00 7.61
CA ALA A 187 -6.18 -17.39 8.00
C ALA A 187 -6.53 -18.24 6.77
N VAL A 188 -5.76 -19.29 6.52
CA VAL A 188 -5.95 -20.28 5.47
C VAL A 188 -5.96 -21.67 6.08
N LEU A 189 -6.51 -22.65 5.37
CA LEU A 189 -6.48 -24.04 5.80
C LEU A 189 -5.23 -24.74 5.23
N ILE A 190 -4.70 -25.71 5.96
CA ILE A 190 -3.67 -26.63 5.49
C ILE A 190 -4.22 -28.04 5.65
N PRO A 191 -4.20 -28.88 4.61
CA PRO A 191 -4.67 -30.26 4.71
C PRO A 191 -3.72 -31.10 5.59
N GLY A 192 -4.30 -31.93 6.45
CA GLY A 192 -3.62 -32.82 7.39
C GLY A 192 -3.35 -32.22 8.76
N ASP A 193 -2.66 -33.01 9.59
CA ASP A 193 -2.29 -32.75 10.99
C ASP A 193 -0.81 -32.35 11.17
N GLN A 194 -0.10 -32.05 10.07
CA GLN A 194 1.35 -31.84 10.07
C GLN A 194 1.83 -30.75 11.04
N ILE A 195 1.02 -29.70 11.27
CA ILE A 195 1.33 -28.67 12.28
C ILE A 195 1.09 -29.20 13.70
N HIS A 196 0.06 -30.01 13.91
CA HIS A 196 -0.23 -30.62 15.20
C HIS A 196 0.84 -31.64 15.60
N ALA A 197 1.40 -32.36 14.64
CA ALA A 197 2.56 -33.23 14.85
C ALA A 197 3.81 -32.46 15.32
N LEU A 198 3.97 -31.19 14.93
CA LEU A 198 5.02 -30.31 15.44
C LEU A 198 4.68 -29.74 16.82
N ILE A 199 3.40 -29.42 17.05
CA ILE A 199 2.90 -28.79 18.28
C ILE A 199 1.50 -29.32 18.61
N SER A 200 1.42 -30.15 19.64
CA SER A 200 0.19 -30.86 20.05
C SER A 200 -0.97 -29.98 20.54
N TRP A 201 -0.75 -28.69 20.83
CA TRP A 201 -1.84 -27.78 21.22
C TRP A 201 -2.52 -27.08 20.03
N TRP A 202 -1.96 -27.20 18.82
CA TRP A 202 -2.51 -26.51 17.65
C TRP A 202 -3.84 -27.13 17.20
N PRO A 203 -4.88 -26.32 16.91
CA PRO A 203 -6.21 -26.85 16.59
C PRO A 203 -6.22 -27.58 15.24
N VAL A 204 -6.81 -28.77 15.26
CA VAL A 204 -7.11 -29.59 14.08
C VAL A 204 -8.63 -29.70 13.97
N PHE A 205 -9.15 -29.50 12.75
CA PHE A 205 -10.56 -29.60 12.43
C PHE A 205 -10.77 -30.78 11.49
N SER A 206 -11.70 -31.67 11.81
CA SER A 206 -12.09 -32.76 10.92
C SER A 206 -13.38 -32.39 10.17
N MET A 207 -13.35 -32.52 8.85
CA MET A 207 -14.55 -32.47 7.99
C MET A 207 -14.63 -33.77 7.20
N GLY A 208 -15.53 -34.66 7.61
CA GLY A 208 -15.63 -36.01 7.04
C GLY A 208 -14.38 -36.83 7.36
N GLN A 209 -13.68 -37.29 6.32
CA GLN A 209 -12.44 -38.07 6.43
C GLN A 209 -11.17 -37.22 6.26
N HIS A 210 -11.32 -35.89 6.13
CA HIS A 210 -10.21 -34.98 5.92
C HIS A 210 -9.98 -34.13 7.17
N GLU A 211 -8.72 -34.04 7.58
CA GLU A 211 -8.27 -33.16 8.64
C GLU A 211 -7.67 -31.88 8.07
N PHE A 212 -7.89 -30.77 8.76
CA PHE A 212 -7.38 -29.46 8.39
C PHE A 212 -6.81 -28.75 9.62
N THR A 213 -5.71 -28.05 9.43
CA THR A 213 -5.15 -27.12 10.40
C THR A 213 -5.29 -25.69 9.90
N ILE A 214 -5.46 -24.73 10.81
CA ILE A 214 -5.45 -23.31 10.45
C ILE A 214 -4.02 -22.82 10.40
N PHE A 215 -3.68 -22.02 9.40
CA PHE A 215 -2.42 -21.30 9.31
C PHE A 215 -2.66 -19.83 9.04
N ILE A 216 -1.85 -18.97 9.66
CA ILE A 216 -1.91 -17.52 9.45
C ILE A 216 -0.90 -17.17 8.36
N LEU A 217 -1.38 -16.99 7.13
CA LEU A 217 -0.57 -16.62 5.99
C LEU A 217 -0.27 -15.11 6.02
N PRO A 218 1.01 -14.69 6.09
CA PRO A 218 1.36 -13.29 6.05
C PRO A 218 1.26 -12.74 4.62
N VAL A 219 0.18 -12.02 4.31
CA VAL A 219 -0.01 -11.39 2.99
C VAL A 219 0.47 -9.96 3.02
N LEU A 220 1.61 -9.68 2.39
CA LEU A 220 2.15 -8.34 2.32
C LEU A 220 1.36 -7.50 1.29
N ILE A 221 0.90 -6.30 1.63
CA ILE A 221 0.26 -5.39 0.67
C ILE A 221 0.92 -4.02 0.76
N GLY A 222 1.42 -3.51 -0.37
CA GLY A 222 1.96 -2.17 -0.42
C GLY A 222 2.43 -1.78 -1.80
N ILE A 223 2.49 -0.47 -2.05
CA ILE A 223 2.94 0.03 -3.35
C ILE A 223 3.76 1.30 -3.21
N ARG A 224 4.87 1.33 -3.96
CA ARG A 224 5.69 2.52 -4.12
C ARG A 224 5.28 3.28 -5.37
N PHE A 225 4.63 4.41 -5.17
CA PHE A 225 4.35 5.37 -6.23
C PHE A 225 4.80 6.77 -5.84
N THR A 226 5.35 7.50 -6.81
CA THR A 226 5.50 8.95 -6.72
C THR A 226 4.42 9.59 -7.56
N ILE A 227 3.59 10.43 -6.96
CA ILE A 227 2.47 11.11 -7.61
C ILE A 227 2.84 12.58 -7.79
N PHE A 228 2.72 13.11 -9.01
CA PHE A 228 3.18 14.48 -9.32
C PHE A 228 2.08 15.44 -9.73
N LYS A 229 0.96 14.95 -10.28
CA LYS A 229 -0.06 15.80 -10.90
C LYS A 229 -1.47 15.56 -10.38
N SER A 230 -1.71 14.40 -9.79
CA SER A 230 -2.97 14.04 -9.15
C SER A 230 -2.94 14.32 -7.66
N MET A 231 -4.11 14.51 -7.04
CA MET A 231 -4.21 14.40 -5.58
C MET A 231 -3.92 12.95 -5.18
N PRO A 232 -3.08 12.68 -4.16
CA PRO A 232 -2.77 11.32 -3.71
C PRO A 232 -4.00 10.48 -3.40
N LYS A 233 -4.97 11.03 -2.66
CA LYS A 233 -6.22 10.35 -2.30
C LYS A 233 -7.03 9.92 -3.54
N GLU A 234 -7.18 10.80 -4.52
CA GLU A 234 -7.89 10.48 -5.77
C GLU A 234 -7.16 9.42 -6.60
N PHE A 235 -5.83 9.45 -6.61
CA PHE A 235 -5.01 8.48 -7.33
C PHE A 235 -5.24 7.08 -6.77
N PHE A 236 -5.15 6.92 -5.44
CA PHE A 236 -5.35 5.62 -4.80
C PHE A 236 -6.80 5.15 -4.84
N LYS A 237 -7.79 6.05 -4.74
CA LYS A 237 -9.21 5.69 -4.97
C LYS A 237 -9.44 5.13 -6.37
N LYS A 238 -8.85 5.76 -7.41
CA LYS A 238 -8.92 5.25 -8.79
C LYS A 238 -8.21 3.91 -8.97
N LEU A 239 -7.07 3.72 -8.29
CA LEU A 239 -6.35 2.45 -8.34
C LEU A 239 -7.14 1.33 -7.63
N SER A 240 -7.70 1.62 -6.46
CA SER A 240 -8.59 0.72 -5.71
C SER A 240 -9.77 0.27 -6.56
N ASN A 241 -10.49 1.19 -7.22
CA ASN A 241 -11.61 0.84 -8.09
C ASN A 241 -11.21 -0.09 -9.25
N ARG A 242 -9.97 0.04 -9.77
CA ARG A 242 -9.46 -0.87 -10.81
C ARG A 242 -9.14 -2.25 -10.25
N LEU A 243 -8.64 -2.33 -9.02
CA LEU A 243 -8.43 -3.61 -8.33
C LEU A 243 -9.75 -4.30 -7.97
N LEU A 244 -10.80 -3.53 -7.62
CA LEU A 244 -12.15 -4.08 -7.46
C LEU A 244 -12.67 -4.64 -8.79
N TRP A 245 -12.45 -3.96 -9.91
CA TRP A 245 -12.81 -4.51 -11.21
C TRP A 245 -12.05 -5.80 -11.54
N LEU A 246 -10.75 -5.87 -11.23
CA LEU A 246 -9.98 -7.12 -11.33
C LEU A 246 -10.51 -8.20 -10.39
N THR A 247 -11.01 -7.85 -9.20
CA THR A 247 -11.65 -8.79 -8.28
C THR A 247 -12.90 -9.38 -8.94
N CYS A 248 -13.79 -8.54 -9.48
CA CYS A 248 -14.98 -9.02 -10.20
C CYS A 248 -14.63 -9.91 -11.39
N LEU A 249 -13.64 -9.52 -12.19
CA LEU A 249 -13.14 -10.35 -13.29
C LEU A 249 -12.60 -11.68 -12.78
N GLY A 250 -11.85 -11.68 -11.68
CA GLY A 250 -11.32 -12.88 -11.05
C GLY A 250 -12.41 -13.83 -10.55
N ILE A 251 -13.50 -13.31 -9.97
CA ILE A 251 -14.67 -14.11 -9.59
C ILE A 251 -15.30 -14.76 -10.82
N ILE A 252 -15.46 -14.01 -11.92
CA ILE A 252 -15.97 -14.56 -13.19
C ILE A 252 -15.05 -15.68 -13.70
N LEU A 253 -13.73 -15.50 -13.63
CA LEU A 253 -12.78 -16.53 -14.04
C LEU A 253 -12.85 -17.78 -13.15
N VAL A 254 -12.99 -17.64 -11.83
CA VAL A 254 -13.19 -18.77 -10.90
C VAL A 254 -14.46 -19.55 -11.26
N VAL A 255 -15.57 -18.86 -11.54
CA VAL A 255 -16.81 -19.54 -11.96
C VAL A 255 -16.63 -20.20 -13.32
N ALA A 256 -15.95 -19.53 -14.26
CA ALA A 256 -15.68 -20.08 -15.57
C ALA A 256 -14.80 -21.34 -15.51
N THR A 257 -13.81 -21.38 -14.62
CA THR A 257 -12.95 -22.57 -14.46
C THR A 257 -13.77 -23.76 -13.98
N TYR A 258 -14.72 -23.54 -13.05
CA TYR A 258 -15.66 -24.58 -12.60
C TYR A 258 -16.62 -25.05 -13.70
N LEU A 259 -17.06 -24.16 -14.60
CA LEU A 259 -17.93 -24.53 -15.72
C LEU A 259 -17.16 -25.26 -16.84
N LEU A 260 -15.87 -24.97 -16.98
CA LEU A 260 -14.98 -25.50 -18.02
C LEU A 260 -14.02 -26.56 -17.47
N ASN A 261 -14.46 -27.37 -16.50
CA ASN A 261 -13.67 -28.40 -15.82
C ASN A 261 -12.98 -29.43 -16.75
N GLY A 262 -13.25 -29.43 -18.06
CA GLY A 262 -12.60 -30.28 -19.07
C GLY A 262 -11.36 -29.68 -19.75
N VAL A 263 -10.97 -28.44 -19.42
CA VAL A 263 -9.77 -27.80 -19.99
C VAL A 263 -8.64 -27.81 -18.96
N ASP A 264 -7.57 -28.55 -19.29
CA ASP A 264 -6.42 -28.66 -18.40
C ASP A 264 -5.77 -27.30 -18.10
N ASN A 265 -5.54 -27.03 -16.80
CA ASN A 265 -4.76 -25.90 -16.29
C ASN A 265 -5.34 -24.50 -16.62
N ILE A 266 -6.65 -24.40 -16.85
CA ILE A 266 -7.33 -23.12 -17.12
C ILE A 266 -7.16 -22.10 -15.98
N GLU A 267 -7.02 -22.54 -14.73
CA GLU A 267 -6.78 -21.68 -13.57
C GLU A 267 -5.40 -21.03 -13.63
N LEU A 268 -4.38 -21.76 -14.08
CA LEU A 268 -3.02 -21.23 -14.22
C LEU A 268 -2.97 -20.15 -15.30
N ILE A 269 -3.66 -20.37 -16.43
CA ILE A 269 -3.84 -19.37 -17.48
C ILE A 269 -4.58 -18.15 -16.93
N SER A 270 -5.65 -18.37 -16.17
CA SER A 270 -6.43 -17.30 -15.53
C SER A 270 -5.58 -16.44 -14.58
N MET A 271 -4.75 -17.08 -13.74
CA MET A 271 -3.79 -16.39 -12.88
C MET A 271 -2.76 -15.59 -13.66
N ALA A 272 -2.22 -16.14 -14.75
CA ALA A 272 -1.27 -15.44 -15.61
C ALA A 272 -1.90 -14.20 -16.27
N VAL A 273 -3.12 -14.33 -16.81
CA VAL A 273 -3.90 -13.21 -17.36
C VAL A 273 -4.13 -12.14 -16.29
N MET A 274 -4.54 -12.54 -15.09
CA MET A 274 -4.76 -11.62 -13.97
C MET A 274 -3.49 -10.88 -13.54
N ALA A 275 -2.34 -11.56 -13.51
CA ALA A 275 -1.04 -10.94 -13.23
C ALA A 275 -0.66 -9.90 -14.29
N VAL A 276 -0.84 -10.22 -15.58
CA VAL A 276 -0.58 -9.29 -16.69
C VAL A 276 -1.51 -8.07 -16.60
N LEU A 277 -2.80 -8.29 -16.39
CA LEU A 277 -3.78 -7.21 -16.24
C LEU A 277 -3.46 -6.30 -15.04
N TYR A 278 -3.05 -6.89 -13.90
CA TYR A 278 -2.59 -6.14 -12.74
C TYR A 278 -1.42 -5.21 -13.08
N LEU A 279 -0.38 -5.73 -13.74
CA LEU A 279 0.77 -4.92 -14.17
C LEU A 279 0.35 -3.81 -15.14
N LEU A 280 -0.53 -4.11 -16.10
CA LEU A 280 -1.07 -3.12 -17.02
C LEU A 280 -1.84 -2.02 -16.28
N VAL A 281 -2.62 -2.37 -15.26
CA VAL A 281 -3.32 -1.40 -14.40
C VAL A 281 -2.31 -0.50 -13.70
N LEU A 282 -1.25 -1.03 -13.10
CA LEU A 282 -0.21 -0.23 -12.44
C LEU A 282 0.47 0.75 -13.41
N ILE A 283 0.91 0.24 -14.57
CA ILE A 283 1.60 1.02 -15.60
C ILE A 283 0.67 2.12 -16.16
N ARG A 284 -0.58 1.79 -16.51
CA ARG A 284 -1.54 2.77 -17.04
C ARG A 284 -1.91 3.83 -16.01
N THR A 285 -2.04 3.46 -14.73
CA THR A 285 -2.31 4.43 -13.66
C THR A 285 -1.17 5.43 -13.54
N LYS A 286 0.08 4.96 -13.58
CA LYS A 286 1.26 5.82 -13.51
C LYS A 286 1.40 6.72 -14.74
N ARG A 287 1.20 6.19 -15.96
CA ARG A 287 1.23 6.98 -17.20
C ARG A 287 0.16 8.07 -17.20
N LYS A 288 -1.06 7.77 -16.73
CA LYS A 288 -2.13 8.77 -16.65
C LYS A 288 -1.82 9.91 -15.68
N ASP A 289 -1.11 9.64 -14.57
CA ASP A 289 -0.62 10.72 -13.68
C ASP A 289 0.39 11.61 -14.41
N ASN A 290 1.34 11.01 -15.13
CA ASN A 290 2.35 11.77 -15.88
C ASN A 290 1.76 12.61 -17.02
N ASN A 291 0.64 12.21 -17.62
CA ASN A 291 0.02 12.91 -18.77
C ASN A 291 -0.92 14.07 -18.38
N LYS A 292 -1.19 14.30 -17.09
CA LYS A 292 -2.02 15.44 -16.68
C LYS A 292 -1.32 16.79 -16.93
N ALA A 293 -2.11 17.85 -17.08
CA ALA A 293 -1.58 19.18 -17.41
C ALA A 293 -0.88 19.88 -16.23
N LYS A 294 -1.53 19.93 -15.05
CA LYS A 294 -1.05 20.74 -13.92
C LYS A 294 -0.11 19.95 -12.99
N TRP A 295 1.14 20.39 -12.89
CA TRP A 295 2.10 19.98 -11.86
C TRP A 295 1.82 20.69 -10.54
N PHE A 296 2.29 20.15 -9.40
CA PHE A 296 2.56 20.97 -8.22
C PHE A 296 3.94 21.63 -8.37
N SER A 297 4.02 22.65 -9.23
CA SER A 297 5.22 23.46 -9.45
C SER A 297 5.09 24.83 -8.82
N ASP A 298 6.21 25.54 -8.69
CA ASP A 298 6.20 26.98 -8.44
C ASP A 298 5.32 27.69 -9.46
N ALA A 299 4.64 28.73 -8.97
CA ALA A 299 3.75 29.56 -9.75
C ALA A 299 4.37 30.95 -9.85
N VAL A 300 4.27 31.56 -11.03
CA VAL A 300 4.86 32.87 -11.30
C VAL A 300 4.11 33.99 -10.53
N ASN A 301 2.83 33.78 -10.26
CA ASN A 301 1.93 34.77 -9.65
C ASN A 301 1.28 34.23 -8.37
N GLY A 302 2.07 33.75 -7.42
CA GLY A 302 1.55 33.28 -6.14
C GLY A 302 2.38 32.15 -5.51
N LEU A 303 2.12 31.90 -4.24
CA LEU A 303 2.80 30.87 -3.48
C LEU A 303 1.94 29.59 -3.44
N ARG A 304 2.46 28.49 -4.00
CA ARG A 304 1.71 27.23 -4.10
C ARG A 304 1.83 26.40 -2.82
N VAL A 305 0.68 26.05 -2.26
CA VAL A 305 0.58 25.16 -1.10
C VAL A 305 0.79 23.71 -1.53
N ILE A 306 1.82 23.05 -0.99
CA ILE A 306 2.14 21.64 -1.27
C ILE A 306 1.83 20.72 -0.08
N ALA A 307 1.65 21.28 1.11
CA ALA A 307 1.01 20.60 2.22
C ALA A 307 0.47 21.62 3.23
N VAL A 308 -0.45 21.19 4.08
CA VAL A 308 -0.95 21.94 5.23
C VAL A 308 -0.73 21.08 6.47
N ARG A 309 -0.14 21.67 7.51
CA ARG A 309 0.09 20.99 8.78
C ARG A 309 -1.22 20.86 9.55
N LYS A 310 -1.41 19.71 10.21
CA LYS A 310 -2.56 19.47 11.06
C LYS A 310 -2.55 20.38 12.30
N ASP A 311 -3.74 20.71 12.77
CA ASP A 311 -4.00 21.51 13.97
C ASP A 311 -3.42 22.93 13.89
N THR A 312 -3.38 23.50 12.68
CA THR A 312 -2.82 24.85 12.41
C THR A 312 -3.87 25.84 11.92
N PRO A 313 -3.64 27.17 12.01
CA PRO A 313 -4.58 28.17 11.48
C PRO A 313 -4.92 27.96 10.00
N ALA A 314 -3.95 27.55 9.18
CA ALA A 314 -4.17 27.25 7.76
C ALA A 314 -5.18 26.10 7.55
N GLU A 315 -5.09 25.03 8.35
CA GLU A 315 -6.08 23.93 8.29
C GLU A 315 -7.45 24.42 8.77
N LYS A 316 -7.51 25.16 9.87
CA LYS A 316 -8.77 25.68 10.45
C LYS A 316 -9.53 26.61 9.51
N MET A 317 -8.83 27.44 8.74
CA MET A 317 -9.46 28.35 7.76
C MET A 317 -9.79 27.67 6.41
N GLY A 318 -9.41 26.40 6.24
CA GLY A 318 -9.75 25.62 5.04
C GLY A 318 -8.77 25.75 3.87
N VAL A 319 -7.52 26.11 4.12
CA VAL A 319 -6.46 26.03 3.09
C VAL A 319 -6.26 24.58 2.68
N GLU A 320 -6.26 24.31 1.38
CA GLU A 320 -6.09 22.96 0.86
C GLU A 320 -4.77 22.82 0.08
N MET A 321 -4.22 21.61 0.09
CA MET A 321 -3.08 21.26 -0.77
C MET A 321 -3.43 21.50 -2.25
N GLY A 322 -2.59 22.27 -2.92
CA GLY A 322 -2.76 22.69 -4.31
C GLY A 322 -3.42 24.06 -4.48
N ASP A 323 -3.87 24.71 -3.41
CA ASP A 323 -4.25 26.12 -3.44
C ASP A 323 -3.03 27.00 -3.76
N LEU A 324 -3.28 28.11 -4.44
CA LEU A 324 -2.30 29.13 -4.79
C LEU A 324 -2.62 30.41 -4.03
N ILE A 325 -1.79 30.77 -3.06
CA ILE A 325 -1.94 32.00 -2.28
C ILE A 325 -1.50 33.16 -3.17
N VAL A 326 -2.41 34.10 -3.44
CA VAL A 326 -2.14 35.27 -4.28
C VAL A 326 -2.02 36.55 -3.47
N GLU A 327 -2.79 36.68 -2.38
CA GLU A 327 -2.73 37.83 -1.48
C GLU A 327 -2.86 37.40 -0.01
N VAL A 328 -2.17 38.13 0.87
CA VAL A 328 -2.23 38.01 2.33
C VAL A 328 -2.42 39.40 2.90
N ASN A 329 -3.49 39.62 3.67
CA ASN A 329 -3.80 40.94 4.27
C ASN A 329 -3.77 42.08 3.23
N ASN A 330 -4.29 41.81 2.03
CA ASN A 330 -4.30 42.71 0.85
C ASN A 330 -2.93 43.00 0.21
N PHE A 331 -1.85 42.37 0.66
CA PHE A 331 -0.54 42.41 0.01
C PHE A 331 -0.41 41.24 -0.96
N LYS A 332 0.07 41.50 -2.18
CA LYS A 332 0.40 40.44 -3.15
C LYS A 332 1.61 39.65 -2.65
N VAL A 333 1.54 38.33 -2.81
CA VAL A 333 2.58 37.42 -2.36
C VAL A 333 2.98 36.52 -3.51
N SER A 334 4.28 36.45 -3.81
CA SER A 334 4.84 35.51 -4.78
C SER A 334 5.89 34.60 -4.17
N THR A 335 6.55 35.02 -3.09
CA THR A 335 7.65 34.28 -2.45
C THR A 335 7.31 33.90 -0.99
N GLU A 336 8.08 32.96 -0.42
CA GLU A 336 7.99 32.58 1.01
C GLU A 336 8.29 33.81 1.91
N ASP A 337 9.25 34.65 1.52
CA ASP A 337 9.62 35.87 2.24
C ASP A 337 8.50 36.93 2.20
N ASP A 338 7.82 37.09 1.06
CA ASP A 338 6.66 37.99 0.95
C ASP A 338 5.52 37.51 1.85
N PHE A 339 5.27 36.20 1.87
CA PHE A 339 4.24 35.58 2.70
C PHE A 339 4.51 35.83 4.20
N TYR A 340 5.76 35.62 4.61
CA TYR A 340 6.20 35.89 5.97
C TYR A 340 5.99 37.36 6.35
N LYS A 341 6.45 38.29 5.52
CA LYS A 341 6.31 39.74 5.76
C LYS A 341 4.84 40.20 5.81
N ALA A 342 4.01 39.72 4.89
CA ALA A 342 2.60 40.09 4.83
C ALA A 342 1.79 39.54 6.02
N THR A 343 2.17 38.37 6.56
CA THR A 343 1.56 37.81 7.77
C THR A 343 1.90 38.67 9.00
N LEU A 344 3.12 39.23 9.07
CA LEU A 344 3.53 40.10 10.18
C LEU A 344 2.79 41.44 10.24
N THR A 345 2.16 41.89 9.14
CA THR A 345 1.39 43.14 9.13
C THR A 345 0.16 43.09 10.03
N SER A 346 -0.35 41.90 10.34
CA SER A 346 -1.48 41.72 11.26
C SER A 346 -1.25 40.47 12.13
N PRO A 347 -0.69 40.63 13.34
CA PRO A 347 -0.24 39.50 14.16
C PRO A 347 -1.37 38.67 14.78
N THR A 348 -2.58 39.21 14.88
CA THR A 348 -3.75 38.55 15.50
C THR A 348 -4.77 38.05 14.49
N PHE A 349 -4.61 38.39 13.20
CA PHE A 349 -5.59 38.10 12.16
C PHE A 349 -4.91 37.96 10.81
N CYS A 350 -5.30 36.95 10.03
CA CYS A 350 -4.85 36.82 8.66
C CYS A 350 -6.01 36.54 7.71
N ARG A 351 -6.03 37.31 6.62
CA ARG A 351 -6.90 37.13 5.47
C ARG A 351 -6.10 36.65 4.28
N LEU A 352 -6.41 35.45 3.79
CA LEU A 352 -5.83 34.86 2.60
C LEU A 352 -6.80 34.96 1.42
N LYS A 353 -6.29 35.37 0.27
CA LYS A 353 -6.96 35.17 -1.02
C LYS A 353 -6.20 34.09 -1.77
N VAL A 354 -6.90 33.01 -2.11
CA VAL A 354 -6.30 31.86 -2.78
C VAL A 354 -7.06 31.51 -4.06
N LEU A 355 -6.35 30.95 -5.03
CA LEU A 355 -6.93 30.28 -6.18
C LEU A 355 -6.86 28.77 -5.94
N ASN A 356 -8.00 28.09 -5.97
CA ASN A 356 -8.02 26.64 -5.86
C ASN A 356 -7.50 25.97 -7.15
N ARG A 357 -7.37 24.64 -7.18
CA ARG A 357 -6.91 23.91 -8.38
C ARG A 357 -7.81 24.07 -9.63
N GLN A 358 -9.06 24.53 -9.44
CA GLN A 358 -10.03 24.84 -10.49
C GLN A 358 -9.99 26.32 -10.89
N ASP A 359 -8.98 27.08 -10.44
CA ASP A 359 -8.77 28.49 -10.69
C ASP A 359 -9.92 29.39 -10.17
N ARG A 360 -10.66 28.92 -9.14
CA ARG A 360 -11.68 29.71 -8.45
C ARG A 360 -11.09 30.40 -7.22
N ILE A 361 -11.45 31.66 -7.03
CA ILE A 361 -11.04 32.46 -5.88
C ILE A 361 -11.78 31.98 -4.63
N LYS A 362 -11.03 31.72 -3.56
CA LYS A 362 -11.53 31.58 -2.18
C LYS A 362 -10.89 32.66 -1.33
N ILE A 363 -11.68 33.29 -0.46
CA ILE A 363 -11.17 34.19 0.58
C ILE A 363 -11.37 33.47 1.91
N MET A 364 -10.31 33.38 2.70
CA MET A 364 -10.29 32.64 3.96
C MET A 364 -9.66 33.51 5.03
N GLU A 365 -10.21 33.43 6.24
CA GLU A 365 -9.83 34.32 7.34
C GLU A 365 -9.74 33.51 8.63
N SER A 366 -8.76 33.83 9.48
CA SER A 366 -8.65 33.26 10.82
C SER A 366 -7.92 34.21 11.74
N ALA A 367 -8.27 34.14 13.02
CA ALA A 367 -7.43 34.67 14.09
C ALA A 367 -6.10 33.87 14.15
N ILE A 368 -5.02 34.57 14.49
CA ILE A 368 -3.71 34.00 14.79
C ILE A 368 -3.54 34.05 16.31
N TYR A 369 -3.18 32.91 16.89
CA TYR A 369 -2.90 32.77 18.31
C TYR A 369 -1.39 32.74 18.56
N SER A 370 -0.96 33.08 19.77
CA SER A 370 0.48 33.17 20.14
C SER A 370 1.26 31.86 20.01
N ASP A 371 0.57 30.72 20.06
CA ASP A 371 1.12 29.37 19.88
C ASP A 371 1.06 28.88 18.41
N SER A 372 0.56 29.72 17.49
CA SER A 372 0.43 29.34 16.08
C SER A 372 1.80 29.15 15.44
N PRO A 373 1.99 28.08 14.64
CA PRO A 373 3.25 27.85 13.95
C PRO A 373 3.52 28.96 12.95
N ASN A 374 4.80 29.20 12.68
CA ASN A 374 5.26 30.09 11.61
C ASN A 374 4.53 29.76 10.31
N GLU A 375 4.23 30.80 9.53
CA GLU A 375 3.57 30.71 8.23
C GLU A 375 2.19 30.04 8.30
N LEU A 376 1.49 30.16 9.44
CA LEU A 376 0.13 29.63 9.67
C LEU A 376 0.03 28.10 9.54
N GLY A 377 1.15 27.39 9.38
CA GLY A 377 1.19 25.95 9.11
C GLY A 377 1.13 25.55 7.64
N VAL A 378 1.24 26.50 6.70
CA VAL A 378 1.36 26.22 5.26
C VAL A 378 2.75 25.65 4.96
N VAL A 379 2.84 24.75 3.98
CA VAL A 379 4.12 24.24 3.46
C VAL A 379 4.19 24.54 1.96
N VAL A 380 5.31 25.14 1.56
CA VAL A 380 5.56 25.66 0.21
C VAL A 380 6.90 25.15 -0.31
N ILE A 381 7.16 25.35 -1.60
CA ILE A 381 8.46 25.05 -2.20
C ILE A 381 9.39 26.24 -1.92
N LYS A 382 10.58 25.98 -1.37
CA LYS A 382 11.57 27.03 -1.07
C LYS A 382 12.31 27.48 -2.32
N GLU A 383 12.64 28.76 -2.42
CA GLU A 383 13.32 29.34 -3.58
C GLU A 383 14.85 29.08 -3.66
N LYS A 384 15.51 28.58 -2.60
CA LYS A 384 16.99 28.46 -2.55
C LYS A 384 17.64 27.43 -3.48
#